data_AF-A0A931A7S9-F1
#
_entry.id   AF-A0A931A7S9-F1
#
_cell.length_a   1.000
_cell.length_b   1.000
_cell.length_c   1.000
_cell.angle_alpha   90.00
_cell.angle_beta   90.00
_cell.angle_gamma   90.00
#
_symmetry.space_group_name_H-M   'P 1'
#
loop_
_entity.id
_entity.type
_entity.pdbx_description
1 polymer ?
#
loop_
_entity_poly.entity_id
_entity_poly.type
_entity_poly.pdbx_seq_one_letter_code
_entity_poly.pdbx_strand_id
1 'polypeptide(L)'
;MSAAGRDYLTAMLDVLVYENVLVAWRRMPPGEYLVVSHEGEEFRLTTREAEMWAQGAFAVYLALVDQRRITPRIPGDTAQN
;
A
#
# COMPACT_ATOMS: atom_id res chain seq x y z
N MET A 1 4.46 -19.49 0.20
CA MET A 1 3.67 -18.41 0.83
C MET A 1 2.23 -18.86 1.02
N SER A 2 1.65 -18.65 2.21
CA SER A 2 0.26 -19.00 2.49
C SER A 2 -0.71 -18.12 1.70
N ALA A 3 -1.96 -18.57 1.53
CA ALA A 3 -3.02 -17.74 0.95
C ALA A 3 -3.23 -16.46 1.79
N ALA A 4 -3.32 -16.61 3.12
CA ALA A 4 -3.48 -15.50 4.04
C ALA A 4 -2.37 -14.43 3.95
N GLY A 5 -1.11 -14.82 3.73
CA GLY A 5 -0.01 -13.86 3.54
C GLY A 5 -0.15 -13.02 2.26
N ARG A 6 -0.65 -13.63 1.17
CA ARG A 6 -0.96 -12.90 -0.07
C ARG A 6 -2.12 -11.94 0.09
N ASP A 7 -3.15 -12.37 0.82
CA ASP A 7 -4.33 -11.55 1.09
C ASP A 7 -3.95 -10.34 1.94
N TYR A 8 -3.05 -10.52 2.91
CA TYR A 8 -2.54 -9.43 3.75
C TYR A 8 -1.68 -8.42 2.97
N LEU A 9 -0.75 -8.88 2.11
CA LEU A 9 0.03 -8.00 1.24
C LEU A 9 -0.89 -7.17 0.33
N THR A 10 -1.87 -7.83 -0.28
CA THR A 10 -2.84 -7.17 -1.17
C THR A 10 -3.61 -6.08 -0.43
N ALA A 11 -4.13 -6.37 0.77
CA ALA A 11 -4.84 -5.39 1.59
C ALA A 11 -3.95 -4.20 1.99
N MET A 12 -2.67 -4.42 2.34
CA MET A 12 -1.76 -3.31 2.63
C MET A 12 -1.53 -2.42 1.41
N LEU A 13 -1.32 -3.00 0.23
CA LEU A 13 -1.14 -2.24 -1.00
C LEU A 13 -2.40 -1.44 -1.38
N ASP A 14 -3.59 -1.99 -1.15
CA ASP A 14 -4.85 -1.29 -1.35
C ASP A 14 -4.99 -0.08 -0.43
N VAL A 15 -4.63 -0.20 0.86
CA VAL A 15 -4.62 0.94 1.78
C VAL A 15 -3.61 2.01 1.34
N LEU A 16 -2.42 1.60 0.90
CA LEU A 16 -1.41 2.55 0.42
C LEU A 16 -1.86 3.31 -0.84
N VAL A 17 -2.67 2.68 -1.71
CA VAL A 17 -3.33 3.39 -2.82
C VAL A 17 -4.40 4.33 -2.32
N TYR A 18 -5.27 3.86 -1.42
CA TYR A 18 -6.36 4.64 -0.87
C TYR A 18 -5.89 5.91 -0.15
N GLU A 19 -4.73 5.84 0.52
CA GLU A 19 -4.09 6.95 1.22
C GLU A 19 -3.15 7.79 0.32
N ASN A 20 -3.19 7.60 -1.01
CA ASN A 20 -2.35 8.29 -2.00
C ASN A 20 -0.83 8.14 -1.79
N VAL A 21 -0.37 7.12 -1.06
CA VAL A 21 1.07 6.80 -0.95
C VAL A 21 1.55 6.12 -2.24
N LEU A 22 0.71 5.25 -2.79
CA LEU A 22 0.82 4.69 -4.13
C LEU A 22 -0.27 5.27 -5.03
N VAL A 23 0.01 5.34 -6.33
CA VAL A 23 -1.01 5.59 -7.35
C VAL A 23 -1.76 4.31 -7.69
N ALA A 24 -1.01 3.22 -7.87
CA ALA A 24 -1.56 1.94 -8.25
C ALA A 24 -0.59 0.81 -7.88
N TRP A 25 -1.11 -0.41 -7.85
CA TRP A 25 -0.31 -1.62 -7.85
C TRP A 25 -0.95 -2.67 -8.76
N ARG A 26 -0.13 -3.61 -9.24
CA ARG A 26 -0.59 -4.74 -10.05
C ARG A 26 0.24 -5.97 -9.75
N ARG A 27 -0.41 -7.12 -9.60
CA ARG A 27 0.26 -8.41 -9.57
C ARG A 27 0.65 -8.84 -10.98
N MET A 28 1.92 -9.22 -11.16
CA MET A 28 2.51 -9.64 -12.42
C MET A 28 2.81 -11.14 -12.38
N PRO A 29 2.46 -11.92 -13.42
CA PRO A 29 2.98 -13.27 -13.57
C PRO A 29 4.49 -13.25 -13.88
N PRO A 30 5.34 -14.09 -13.25
CA PRO A 30 5.02 -15.14 -12.28
C PRO A 30 5.27 -14.72 -10.81
N GLY A 31 4.34 -13.99 -10.20
CA GLY A 31 4.37 -13.68 -8.76
C GLY A 31 5.14 -12.39 -8.39
N GLU A 32 5.48 -11.58 -9.37
CA GLU A 32 6.01 -10.25 -9.17
C GLU A 32 4.89 -9.25 -8.87
N TYR A 33 5.27 -8.08 -8.39
CA TYR A 33 4.40 -6.95 -8.13
C TYR A 33 4.99 -5.72 -8.83
N LEU A 34 4.13 -4.99 -9.51
CA LEU A 34 4.41 -3.65 -9.98
C LEU A 34 3.71 -2.68 -9.03
N VAL A 35 4.44 -1.74 -8.46
CA VAL A 35 3.87 -0.64 -7.67
C VAL A 35 4.25 0.68 -8.33
N VAL A 36 3.33 1.64 -8.33
CA VAL A 36 3.52 2.97 -8.92
C VAL A 36 3.46 4.00 -7.80
N SER A 37 4.56 4.72 -7.57
CA SER A 37 4.63 5.75 -6.53
C SER A 37 3.74 6.95 -6.84
N HIS A 38 3.47 7.77 -5.83
CA HIS A 38 2.82 9.07 -6.02
C HIS A 38 3.57 10.01 -6.99
N GLU A 39 4.88 9.81 -7.19
CA GLU A 39 5.70 10.56 -8.16
C GLU A 39 5.66 9.95 -9.57
N GLY A 40 4.93 8.84 -9.76
CA GLY A 40 4.85 8.12 -11.02
C GLY A 40 6.00 7.16 -11.28
N GLU A 41 6.85 6.90 -10.29
CA GLU A 41 7.94 5.92 -10.40
C GLU A 41 7.38 4.49 -10.34
N GLU A 42 7.81 3.65 -11.29
CA GLU A 42 7.42 2.25 -11.35
C GLU A 42 8.49 1.35 -10.71
N PHE A 43 8.09 0.58 -9.70
CA PHE A 43 8.95 -0.44 -9.10
C PHE A 43 8.44 -1.83 -9.43
N ARG A 44 9.32 -2.64 -10.03
CA ARG A 44 9.11 -4.09 -10.17
C ARG A 44 9.76 -4.79 -9.00
N LEU A 45 8.93 -5.48 -8.22
CA LEU A 45 9.32 -6.12 -6.98
C LEU A 45 9.01 -7.61 -7.07
N THR A 46 9.93 -8.43 -6.60
CA THR A 46 9.60 -9.81 -6.21
C THR A 46 8.55 -9.80 -5.11
N THR A 47 7.88 -10.93 -4.88
CA THR A 47 6.92 -11.03 -3.77
C THR A 47 7.53 -10.59 -2.43
N ARG A 48 8.76 -11.01 -2.15
CA ARG A 48 9.45 -10.69 -0.88
C ARG A 48 9.77 -9.21 -0.77
N GLU A 49 10.22 -8.58 -1.85
CA GLU A 49 10.49 -7.14 -1.86
C GLU A 49 9.19 -6.34 -1.71
N ALA A 50 8.10 -6.77 -2.34
CA ALA A 50 6.79 -6.15 -2.17
C ALA A 50 6.30 -6.23 -0.71
N GLU A 51 6.51 -7.36 -0.03
CA GLU A 51 6.20 -7.50 1.40
C GLU A 51 7.01 -6.54 2.25
N MET A 52 8.34 -6.54 2.11
CA MET A 52 9.20 -5.66 2.90
C MET A 52 8.89 -4.19 2.65
N TRP A 53 8.65 -3.82 1.38
CA TRP A 53 8.30 -2.47 0.99
C TRP A 53 6.95 -2.05 1.59
N ALA A 54 5.90 -2.87 1.42
CA ALA A 54 4.56 -2.57 1.93
C ALA A 54 4.56 -2.48 3.46
N GLN A 55 5.25 -3.39 4.15
CA GLN A 55 5.39 -3.33 5.61
C GLN A 55 6.09 -2.05 6.08
N GLY A 56 7.17 -1.65 5.42
CA GLY A 56 7.89 -0.42 5.73
C GLY A 56 7.04 0.83 5.52
N ALA A 57 6.39 0.95 4.36
CA ALA A 57 5.51 2.05 4.03
C ALA A 57 4.32 2.14 5.00
N PHE A 58 3.71 1.01 5.34
CA PHE A 58 2.59 0.93 6.26
C PHE A 58 2.99 1.30 7.69
N ALA A 59 4.18 0.89 8.16
CA ALA A 59 4.69 1.28 9.46
C ALA A 59 4.90 2.80 9.58
N VAL A 60 5.45 3.44 8.53
CA VAL A 60 5.60 4.91 8.48
C VAL A 60 4.23 5.59 8.47
N TYR A 61 3.28 5.10 7.67
CA TYR A 61 1.91 5.60 7.65
C TYR A 61 1.28 5.56 9.06
N LEU A 62 1.30 4.41 9.73
CA LEU A 62 0.76 4.26 11.09
C LEU A 62 1.43 5.19 12.10
N ALA A 63 2.76 5.37 12.01
CA ALA A 63 3.47 6.32 12.88
C ALA A 63 3.03 7.77 12.66
N LEU A 64 2.76 8.18 11.41
CA LEU A 64 2.25 9.52 11.11
C LEU A 64 0.80 9.72 11.59
N VAL A 65 -0.02 8.68 11.51
CA VAL A 65 -1.38 8.66 12.07
C VAL A 65 -1.34 8.81 13.59
N ASP A 66 -0.49 8.03 14.27
CA ASP A 66 -0.34 8.07 15.73
C ASP A 66 0.11 9.46 16.22
N GLN A 67 1.02 10.09 15.49
CA GLN A 67 1.46 11.47 15.74
C GLN A 67 0.43 12.54 15.34
N ARG A 68 -0.75 12.14 14.83
CA ARG A 68 -1.79 13.04 14.30
C ARG A 68 -1.30 14.00 13.22
N ARG A 69 -0.24 13.63 12.51
CA ARG A 69 0.32 14.42 11.40
C ARG A 69 -0.47 14.22 10.12
N ILE A 70 -1.16 13.08 10.01
CA ILE A 70 -2.12 12.78 8.94
C ILE A 70 -3.39 12.25 9.58
N THR A 71 -4.54 12.55 8.96
CA THR A 71 -5.83 11.97 9.31
C THR A 71 -6.14 10.91 8.27
N PRO A 72 -6.23 9.61 8.65
CA PRO A 72 -6.64 8.55 7.75
C PRO A 72 -7.93 8.93 7.05
N ARG A 73 -8.03 8.59 5.76
CA ARG A 73 -9.33 8.67 5.10
C ARG A 73 -10.19 7.57 5.70
N ILE A 74 -11.37 7.89 6.20
CA ILE A 74 -12.29 6.86 6.71
C ILE A 74 -13.10 6.34 5.51
N PRO A 75 -13.03 5.05 5.16
CA PRO A 75 -13.85 4.49 4.09
C PRO A 75 -15.33 4.71 4.39
N GLY A 76 -16.04 5.42 3.51
CA GLY A 76 -17.45 5.77 3.70
C GLY A 76 -17.71 7.13 4.37
N ASP A 77 -16.66 7.85 4.76
CA ASP A 77 -16.78 9.23 5.24
C ASP A 77 -16.84 10.17 4.03
N THR A 78 -18.02 10.23 3.41
CA THR A 78 -18.34 11.29 2.46
C THR A 78 -18.47 12.59 3.23
N ALA A 79 -17.34 13.24 3.50
CA ALA A 79 -17.34 14.68 3.79
C ALA A 79 -17.84 15.37 2.51
N GLN A 80 -19.15 15.57 2.47
CA GLN A 80 -19.87 16.36 1.48
C GLN A 80 -19.31 17.78 1.51
N ASN A 81 -18.65 18.18 0.42
CA ASN A 81 -18.54 19.59 0.05
C ASN A 81 -19.83 20.04 -0.62
#